data_AF-A0A931UAT1-F1
#
_entry.id   AF-A0A931UAT1-F1
#
_cell.length_a   1.000
_cell.length_b   1.000
_cell.length_c   1.000
_cell.angle_alpha   90.00
_cell.angle_beta   90.00
_cell.angle_gamma   90.00
#
_symmetry.space_group_name_H-M   'P 1'
#
loop_
_entity.id
_entity.type
_entity.pdbx_description
1 polymer ?
#
loop_
_entity_poly.entity_id
_entity_poly.type
_entity_poly.pdbx_seq_one_letter_code
_entity_poly.pdbx_strand_id
1 'polypeptide(L)'
;MAGQPGFFDADERLRALSAAGDPLERLARVVDFALFRAELEAALARSDRAKGGRPPYDAVLMFKVLVLQTLYTLSDDQTEYQVRDRLSFMRFLGLSLHDPVPDAKTVWLFREHLVRAGAFDRLFVRFDAALRERGYLAMGGQIVDATVIEARRPRLTRAEKDTIKGGGTPAEWSPARRAQIDTDGRWTIKRGKKRETPPEPGAQRQAQQEIAVPMFGYKNHVGIDRGHGFVRRFAVTHAARHDGAQLGALLDRDNLASAVWADTAYRSKANLHLLDRRGLVAQFQRAKPRGRPMPAHIARGNATRARIRAKVEHVFAAEKRRFDLVIRTIGLARATAKIALANLAYNFTRLAWLQGRNAPA
;
A
#
# COMPACT_ATOMS: atom_id res chain seq x y z
N MET A 1 -14.33 -8.42 -42.17
CA MET A 1 -13.29 -8.17 -43.20
C MET A 1 -12.24 -7.27 -42.58
N ALA A 2 -10.96 -7.67 -42.56
CA ALA A 2 -9.90 -6.79 -42.08
C ALA A 2 -9.46 -5.90 -43.26
N GLY A 3 -9.91 -4.64 -43.26
CA GLY A 3 -9.40 -3.61 -44.17
C GLY A 3 -8.04 -3.09 -43.71
N GLN A 4 -7.37 -2.32 -44.56
CA GLN A 4 -6.15 -1.60 -44.20
C GLN A 4 -6.46 -0.63 -43.03
N PRO A 5 -5.63 -0.58 -41.97
CA PRO A 5 -5.84 0.36 -40.88
C PRO A 5 -5.77 1.80 -41.39
N GLY A 6 -6.74 2.61 -40.99
CA GLY A 6 -6.77 4.04 -41.27
C GLY A 6 -5.69 4.78 -40.50
N PHE A 7 -5.23 5.90 -41.07
CA PHE A 7 -4.17 6.72 -40.47
C PHE A 7 -4.52 7.25 -39.07
N PHE A 8 -5.82 7.46 -38.79
CA PHE A 8 -6.31 8.02 -37.53
C PHE A 8 -6.94 6.99 -36.57
N ASP A 9 -6.92 5.69 -36.90
CA ASP A 9 -7.62 4.66 -36.14
C ASP A 9 -7.15 4.58 -34.67
N ALA A 10 -5.85 4.78 -34.43
CA ALA A 10 -5.28 4.78 -33.08
C ALA A 10 -5.76 5.99 -32.27
N ASP A 11 -5.80 7.18 -32.89
CA ASP A 11 -6.26 8.41 -32.25
C ASP A 11 -7.77 8.39 -31.97
N GLU A 12 -8.57 7.84 -32.88
CA GLU A 12 -10.00 7.63 -32.69
C GLU A 12 -10.27 6.68 -31.51
N ARG A 13 -9.53 5.57 -31.40
CA ARG A 13 -9.60 4.67 -30.25
C ARG A 13 -9.24 5.37 -28.95
N LEU A 14 -8.17 6.16 -28.93
CA LEU A 14 -7.75 6.91 -27.74
C LEU A 14 -8.78 7.98 -27.35
N ARG A 15 -9.39 8.69 -28.32
CA ARG A 15 -10.49 9.64 -28.08
C ARG A 15 -11.72 8.95 -27.50
N ALA A 16 -12.10 7.80 -28.01
CA ALA A 16 -13.20 7.00 -27.46
C ALA A 16 -12.91 6.57 -26.00
N LEU A 17 -11.68 6.17 -25.68
CA LEU A 17 -11.28 5.87 -24.30
C LEU A 17 -11.33 7.11 -23.39
N SER A 18 -10.90 8.27 -23.88
CA SER A 18 -11.01 9.53 -23.14
C SER A 18 -12.46 9.90 -22.87
N ALA A 19 -13.35 9.74 -23.86
CA ALA A 19 -14.79 9.96 -23.70
C ALA A 19 -15.43 9.00 -22.69
N ALA A 20 -14.94 7.75 -22.62
CA ALA A 20 -15.36 6.77 -21.61
C ALA A 20 -14.76 7.05 -20.20
N GLY A 21 -13.87 8.03 -20.06
CA GLY A 21 -13.26 8.42 -18.79
C GLY A 21 -12.03 7.59 -18.43
N ASP A 22 -11.01 7.57 -19.29
CA ASP A 22 -9.74 6.86 -19.04
C ASP A 22 -9.15 7.23 -17.65
N PRO A 23 -9.08 6.26 -16.71
CA PRO A 23 -8.56 6.51 -15.38
C PRO A 23 -7.08 6.90 -15.37
N LEU A 24 -6.27 6.43 -16.32
CA LEU A 24 -4.84 6.74 -16.39
C LEU A 24 -4.59 8.16 -16.92
N GLU A 25 -5.42 8.62 -17.85
CA GLU A 25 -5.40 10.02 -18.30
C GLU A 25 -5.72 10.96 -17.14
N ARG A 26 -6.79 10.66 -16.38
CA ARG A 26 -7.13 11.42 -15.17
C ARG A 26 -5.99 11.38 -14.16
N LEU A 27 -5.35 10.23 -13.96
CA LEU A 27 -4.23 10.10 -13.03
C LEU A 27 -3.04 10.96 -13.46
N ALA A 28 -2.66 10.91 -14.74
CA ALA A 28 -1.55 11.68 -15.31
C ALA A 28 -1.80 13.20 -15.25
N ARG A 29 -3.05 13.64 -15.37
CA ARG A 29 -3.44 15.05 -15.21
C ARG A 29 -3.33 15.53 -13.76
N VAL A 30 -3.71 14.68 -12.82
CA VAL A 30 -3.81 15.05 -11.40
C VAL A 30 -2.47 14.94 -10.68
N VAL A 31 -1.67 13.93 -11.00
CA VAL A 31 -0.38 13.67 -10.37
C VAL A 31 0.73 14.19 -11.27
N ASP A 32 1.44 15.22 -10.81
CA ASP A 32 2.68 15.63 -11.45
C ASP A 32 3.79 14.64 -11.08
N PHE A 33 4.05 13.69 -11.97
CA PHE A 33 5.09 12.69 -11.76
C PHE A 33 6.52 13.27 -11.84
N ALA A 34 6.70 14.47 -12.42
CA ALA A 34 8.01 15.12 -12.47
C ALA A 34 8.49 15.53 -11.06
N LEU A 35 7.56 15.71 -10.11
CA LEU A 35 7.84 15.94 -8.68
C LEU A 35 8.84 14.93 -8.08
N PHE A 36 8.82 13.69 -8.58
CA PHE A 36 9.65 12.59 -8.07
C PHE A 36 11.05 12.54 -8.69
N ARG A 37 11.30 13.31 -9.77
CA ARG A 37 12.53 13.18 -10.56
C ARG A 37 13.79 13.31 -9.71
N ALA A 38 13.87 14.32 -8.84
CA ALA A 38 15.04 14.55 -8.00
C ALA A 38 15.37 13.32 -7.12
N GLU A 39 14.36 12.76 -6.45
CA GLU A 39 14.53 11.60 -5.58
C GLU A 39 14.85 10.31 -6.34
N LEU A 40 14.27 10.15 -7.54
CA LEU A 40 14.53 9.01 -8.41
C LEU A 40 15.96 9.04 -8.96
N GLU A 41 16.40 10.17 -9.50
CA GLU A 41 17.75 10.32 -10.05
C GLU A 41 18.83 10.18 -8.97
N ALA A 42 18.59 10.76 -7.78
CA ALA A 42 19.48 10.59 -6.62
C ALA A 42 19.64 9.12 -6.21
N ALA A 43 18.58 8.32 -6.32
CA ALA A 43 18.61 6.90 -5.97
C ALA A 43 19.31 6.01 -7.02
N LEU A 44 19.33 6.42 -8.29
CA LEU A 44 19.86 5.62 -9.38
C LEU A 44 21.39 5.74 -9.52
N ALA A 45 22.01 6.74 -8.88
CA ALA A 45 23.46 6.95 -8.85
C ALA A 45 24.13 6.69 -10.22
N ARG A 46 23.56 7.27 -11.28
CA ARG A 46 23.95 6.98 -12.66
C ARG A 46 25.44 7.31 -12.88
N SER A 47 26.17 6.36 -13.46
CA SER A 47 27.58 6.54 -13.83
C SER A 47 27.74 7.66 -14.86
N ASP A 48 28.92 8.27 -14.86
CA ASP A 48 29.32 9.25 -15.87
C ASP A 48 29.08 8.71 -17.29
N ARG A 49 28.38 9.51 -18.11
CA ARG A 49 28.00 9.20 -19.49
C ARG A 49 29.18 9.25 -20.45
N ALA A 50 30.36 9.69 -19.98
CA ALA A 50 31.59 9.78 -20.75
C ALA A 50 32.01 8.46 -21.44
N LYS A 51 31.60 7.29 -20.92
CA LYS A 51 32.01 5.98 -21.45
C LYS A 51 31.17 5.44 -22.62
N GLY A 52 30.16 6.18 -23.08
CA GLY A 52 29.27 5.76 -24.17
C GLY A 52 28.34 4.60 -23.81
N GLY A 53 27.23 4.46 -24.52
CA GLY A 53 26.21 3.42 -24.31
C GLY A 53 24.80 3.89 -24.66
N ARG A 54 23.85 2.95 -24.74
CA ARG A 54 22.43 3.28 -24.95
C ARG A 54 21.94 4.16 -23.78
N PRO A 55 21.29 5.31 -24.06
CA PRO A 55 20.77 6.16 -22.99
C PRO A 55 19.83 5.38 -22.07
N PRO A 56 19.94 5.55 -20.74
CA PRO A 56 19.02 4.92 -19.81
C PRO A 56 17.61 5.50 -20.00
N TYR A 57 16.60 4.69 -19.72
CA TYR A 57 15.21 5.15 -19.68
C TYR A 57 15.04 6.31 -18.70
N ASP A 58 14.11 7.23 -19.01
CA ASP A 58 13.74 8.31 -18.11
C ASP A 58 13.24 7.76 -16.76
N ALA A 59 13.72 8.33 -15.65
CA ALA A 59 13.41 7.81 -14.32
C ALA A 59 11.92 7.97 -13.96
N VAL A 60 11.28 9.04 -14.44
CA VAL A 60 9.85 9.28 -14.23
C VAL A 60 9.02 8.28 -15.03
N LEU A 61 9.41 7.98 -16.27
CA LEU A 61 8.81 6.90 -17.06
C LEU A 61 8.90 5.56 -16.32
N MET A 62 10.09 5.18 -15.85
CA MET A 62 10.28 3.93 -15.11
C MET A 62 9.47 3.89 -13.80
N PHE A 63 9.33 5.03 -13.11
CA PHE A 63 8.48 5.12 -11.92
C PHE A 63 6.99 4.96 -12.27
N LYS A 64 6.51 5.56 -13.36
CA LYS A 64 5.14 5.34 -13.86
C LYS A 64 4.89 3.87 -14.21
N VAL A 65 5.88 3.15 -14.74
CA VAL A 65 5.80 1.69 -14.97
C VAL A 65 5.55 0.94 -13.66
N LEU A 66 6.26 1.28 -12.57
CA LEU A 66 6.02 0.68 -11.25
C LEU A 66 4.61 1.00 -10.71
N VAL A 67 4.11 2.21 -10.97
CA VAL A 67 2.74 2.59 -10.60
C VAL A 67 1.72 1.73 -11.37
N LEU A 68 1.90 1.53 -12.68
CA LEU A 68 1.06 0.62 -13.47
C LEU A 68 1.07 -0.82 -12.93
N GLN A 69 2.25 -1.33 -12.58
CA GLN A 69 2.38 -2.65 -11.95
C GLN A 69 1.52 -2.81 -10.70
N THR A 70 1.39 -1.74 -9.92
CA THR A 70 0.64 -1.74 -8.67
C THR A 70 -0.86 -1.58 -8.91
N LEU A 71 -1.24 -0.69 -9.83
CA LEU A 71 -2.64 -0.45 -10.17
C LEU A 71 -3.32 -1.64 -10.83
N TYR A 72 -2.58 -2.46 -11.59
CA TYR A 72 -3.08 -3.60 -12.35
C TYR A 72 -2.50 -4.96 -11.93
N THR A 73 -1.78 -5.02 -10.80
CA THR A 73 -1.21 -6.26 -10.23
C THR A 73 -0.32 -7.05 -11.20
N LEU A 74 0.51 -6.36 -11.98
CA LEU A 74 1.31 -6.97 -13.04
C LEU A 74 2.65 -7.52 -12.51
N SER A 75 3.12 -8.64 -13.09
CA SER A 75 4.52 -9.06 -12.98
C SER A 75 5.40 -8.24 -13.92
N ASP A 76 6.73 -8.35 -13.79
CA ASP A 76 7.66 -7.67 -14.70
C ASP A 76 7.43 -8.06 -16.16
N ASP A 77 7.30 -9.36 -16.48
CA ASP A 77 7.01 -9.83 -17.84
C ASP A 77 5.64 -9.38 -18.35
N GLN A 78 4.61 -9.43 -17.50
CA GLN A 78 3.28 -8.94 -17.87
C GLN A 78 3.28 -7.43 -18.08
N THR A 79 4.14 -6.68 -17.39
CA THR A 79 4.25 -5.23 -17.60
C THR A 79 4.83 -4.93 -18.97
N GLU A 80 5.92 -5.60 -19.34
CA GLU A 80 6.50 -5.49 -20.67
C GLU A 80 5.46 -5.82 -21.75
N TYR A 81 4.77 -6.94 -21.62
CA TYR A 81 3.74 -7.36 -22.57
C TYR A 81 2.59 -6.34 -22.66
N GLN A 82 2.02 -5.92 -21.53
CA GLN A 82 0.86 -5.03 -21.50
C GLN A 82 1.20 -3.61 -21.99
N VAL A 83 2.42 -3.13 -21.79
CA VAL A 83 2.86 -1.85 -22.35
C VAL A 83 3.01 -1.92 -23.87
N ARG A 84 3.40 -3.06 -24.43
CA ARG A 84 3.43 -3.26 -25.90
C ARG A 84 2.04 -3.41 -26.52
N ASP A 85 1.10 -4.01 -25.78
CA ASP A 85 -0.23 -4.32 -26.28
C ASP A 85 -1.21 -3.13 -26.14
N ARG A 86 -1.15 -2.37 -25.03
CA ARG A 86 -2.20 -1.40 -24.68
C ARG A 86 -1.81 0.04 -24.95
N LEU A 87 -2.49 0.65 -25.92
CA LEU A 87 -2.34 2.08 -26.25
C LEU A 87 -2.55 3.02 -25.05
N SER A 88 -3.46 2.69 -24.13
CA SER A 88 -3.68 3.51 -22.92
C SER A 88 -2.48 3.49 -21.96
N PHE A 89 -1.73 2.39 -21.91
CA PHE A 89 -0.51 2.29 -21.10
C PHE A 89 0.61 3.09 -21.76
N MET A 90 0.78 2.94 -23.07
CA MET A 90 1.74 3.74 -23.84
C MET A 90 1.47 5.24 -23.67
N ARG A 91 0.21 5.67 -23.81
CA ARG A 91 -0.22 7.06 -23.59
C ARG A 91 0.11 7.55 -22.19
N PHE A 92 -0.15 6.75 -21.15
CA PHE A 92 0.17 7.12 -19.76
C PHE A 92 1.68 7.30 -19.52
N LEU A 93 2.48 6.43 -20.14
CA LEU A 93 3.95 6.45 -20.07
C LEU A 93 4.57 7.54 -20.95
N GLY A 94 3.83 8.06 -21.93
CA GLY A 94 4.34 9.01 -22.93
C GLY A 94 5.18 8.33 -24.02
N LEU A 95 4.87 7.07 -24.34
CA LEU A 95 5.52 6.29 -25.39
C LEU A 95 4.71 6.34 -26.69
N SER A 96 5.43 6.48 -27.80
CA SER A 96 4.92 6.34 -29.17
C SER A 96 5.03 4.88 -29.63
N LEU A 97 4.34 4.52 -30.72
CA LEU A 97 4.35 3.13 -31.24
C LEU A 97 5.74 2.59 -31.62
N HIS A 98 6.67 3.46 -31.99
CA HIS A 98 8.04 3.10 -32.36
C HIS A 98 9.01 3.15 -31.16
N ASP A 99 8.58 3.71 -30.02
CA ASP A 99 9.46 3.86 -28.87
C ASP A 99 9.73 2.50 -28.21
N PRO A 100 10.95 2.27 -27.72
CA PRO A 100 11.30 0.99 -27.12
C PRO A 100 10.66 0.84 -25.74
N VAL A 101 9.99 -0.28 -25.50
CA VAL A 101 9.39 -0.60 -24.19
C VAL A 101 10.44 -1.18 -23.23
N PRO A 102 10.51 -0.73 -21.95
CA PRO A 102 11.38 -1.34 -20.96
C PRO A 102 11.06 -2.82 -20.76
N ASP A 103 12.08 -3.67 -20.87
CA ASP A 103 11.95 -5.10 -20.63
C ASP A 103 11.79 -5.43 -19.12
N ALA A 104 11.35 -6.65 -18.83
CA ALA A 104 11.13 -7.15 -17.48
C ALA A 104 12.37 -7.01 -16.57
N LYS A 105 13.58 -7.27 -17.08
CA LYS A 105 14.83 -7.19 -16.29
C LYS A 105 15.18 -5.74 -16.00
N THR A 106 14.94 -4.83 -16.95
CA THR A 106 15.14 -3.39 -16.78
C THR A 106 14.21 -2.84 -15.69
N VAL A 107 12.94 -3.25 -15.67
CA VAL A 107 11.99 -2.87 -14.61
C VAL A 107 12.41 -3.43 -13.25
N TRP A 108 12.84 -4.70 -13.22
CA TRP A 108 13.34 -5.34 -12.00
C TRP A 108 14.57 -4.62 -11.43
N LEU A 109 15.57 -4.33 -12.27
CA LEU A 109 16.82 -3.68 -11.87
C LEU A 109 16.57 -2.27 -11.33
N PHE A 110 15.72 -1.50 -12.01
CA PHE A 110 15.30 -0.16 -11.57
C PHE A 110 14.70 -0.21 -10.16
N ARG A 111 13.76 -1.14 -9.94
CA ARG A 111 13.14 -1.33 -8.62
C ARG A 111 14.17 -1.72 -7.56
N GLU A 112 15.09 -2.62 -7.88
CA GLU A 112 16.14 -3.08 -6.96
C GLU A 112 17.08 -1.93 -6.56
N HIS A 113 17.44 -1.04 -7.49
CA HIS A 113 18.22 0.18 -7.16
C HIS A 113 17.45 1.08 -6.19
N LEU A 114 16.16 1.33 -6.42
CA LEU A 114 15.33 2.13 -5.50
C LEU A 114 15.19 1.48 -4.12
N VAL A 115 15.08 0.15 -4.06
CA VAL A 115 15.05 -0.61 -2.79
C VAL A 115 16.36 -0.41 -2.03
N ARG A 116 17.51 -0.62 -2.68
CA ARG A 116 18.84 -0.48 -2.06
C ARG A 116 19.10 0.94 -1.57
N ALA A 117 18.62 1.94 -2.32
CA ALA A 117 18.74 3.35 -1.96
C ALA A 117 17.70 3.84 -0.92
N GLY A 118 16.78 2.97 -0.47
CA GLY A 118 15.69 3.35 0.44
C GLY A 118 14.79 4.47 -0.12
N ALA A 119 14.63 4.55 -1.44
CA ALA A 119 14.04 5.71 -2.11
C ALA A 119 12.53 5.83 -1.91
N PHE A 120 11.83 4.70 -1.71
CA PHE A 120 10.37 4.68 -1.60
C PHE A 120 9.83 5.53 -0.45
N ASP A 121 10.52 5.57 0.68
CA ASP A 121 10.13 6.43 1.81
C ASP A 121 10.26 7.91 1.45
N ARG A 122 11.33 8.30 0.75
CA ARG A 122 11.53 9.68 0.26
C ARG A 122 10.47 10.06 -0.77
N LEU A 123 10.15 9.18 -1.71
CA LEU A 123 9.08 9.38 -2.68
C LEU A 123 7.73 9.61 -1.98
N PHE A 124 7.43 8.80 -0.96
CA PHE A 124 6.20 8.96 -0.19
C PHE A 124 6.14 10.30 0.55
N VAL A 125 7.22 10.68 1.24
CA VAL A 125 7.32 11.99 1.93
C VAL A 125 7.19 13.15 0.95
N ARG A 126 7.82 13.05 -0.23
CA ARG A 126 7.74 14.06 -1.28
C ARG A 126 6.32 14.26 -1.77
N PHE A 127 5.56 13.17 -1.97
CA PHE A 127 4.17 13.29 -2.37
C PHE A 127 3.28 13.86 -1.27
N ASP A 128 3.50 13.46 -0.02
CA ASP A 128 2.76 13.99 1.13
C ASP A 128 3.00 15.49 1.32
N ALA A 129 4.22 15.98 1.08
CA ALA A 129 4.51 17.42 1.01
C ALA A 129 3.71 18.12 -0.10
N ALA A 130 3.70 17.57 -1.32
CA ALA A 130 2.92 18.13 -2.43
C ALA A 130 1.40 18.12 -2.15
N LEU A 131 0.88 17.13 -1.41
CA LEU A 131 -0.52 17.15 -0.96
C LEU A 131 -0.79 18.33 -0.02
N ARG A 132 0.13 18.62 0.91
CA ARG A 132 -0.01 19.77 1.83
C ARG A 132 0.05 21.11 1.07
N GLU A 133 1.00 21.26 0.15
CA GLU A 133 1.13 22.46 -0.71
C GLU A 133 -0.14 22.72 -1.53
N ARG A 134 -0.85 21.66 -1.95
CA ARG A 134 -2.14 21.73 -2.65
C ARG A 134 -3.34 21.95 -1.73
N GLY A 135 -3.13 22.22 -0.44
CA GLY A 135 -4.19 22.52 0.53
C GLY A 135 -4.86 21.29 1.16
N TYR A 136 -4.40 20.06 0.89
CA TYR A 136 -4.92 18.85 1.55
C TYR A 136 -4.28 18.67 2.93
N LEU A 137 -4.49 19.63 3.83
CA LEU A 137 -3.98 19.60 5.20
C LEU A 137 -4.75 18.57 6.06
N ALA A 138 -4.04 17.89 6.94
CA ALA A 138 -4.65 16.94 7.87
C ALA A 138 -5.27 17.69 9.06
N MET A 139 -6.54 18.09 8.94
CA MET A 139 -7.24 18.88 9.98
C MET A 139 -8.27 18.09 10.78
N GLY A 140 -8.57 16.85 10.36
CA GLY A 140 -9.62 16.05 10.98
C GLY A 140 -9.16 15.15 12.12
N GLY A 141 -7.88 15.14 12.45
CA GLY A 141 -7.24 14.13 13.29
C GLY A 141 -6.84 12.91 12.47
N GLN A 142 -6.37 11.86 13.14
CA GLN A 142 -5.69 10.74 12.48
C GLN A 142 -6.22 9.39 12.92
N ILE A 143 -6.33 8.46 11.96
CA ILE A 143 -6.76 7.09 12.21
C ILE A 143 -5.56 6.18 11.98
N VAL A 144 -5.26 5.35 12.98
CA VAL A 144 -4.15 4.40 12.97
C VAL A 144 -4.71 3.00 12.94
N ASP A 145 -4.24 2.21 11.99
CA ASP A 145 -4.64 0.81 11.86
C ASP A 145 -3.58 -0.01 11.10
N ALA A 146 -3.72 -1.32 11.11
CA ALA A 146 -2.81 -2.22 10.40
C ALA A 146 -3.56 -3.30 9.64
N THR A 147 -3.01 -3.69 8.50
CA THR A 147 -3.49 -4.84 7.73
C THR A 147 -2.36 -5.82 7.46
N VAL A 148 -2.67 -7.11 7.51
CA VAL A 148 -1.75 -8.16 7.08
C VAL A 148 -1.84 -8.30 5.56
N ILE A 149 -0.68 -8.30 4.91
CA ILE A 149 -0.50 -8.59 3.48
C ILE A 149 0.16 -9.96 3.37
N GLU A 150 -0.46 -10.85 2.61
CA GLU A 150 0.02 -12.22 2.44
C GLU A 150 1.30 -12.25 1.62
N ALA A 151 2.23 -13.13 2.01
CA ALA A 151 3.44 -13.44 1.27
C ALA A 151 3.47 -14.93 0.90
N ARG A 152 4.33 -15.29 -0.05
CA ARG A 152 4.57 -16.70 -0.40
C ARG A 152 5.00 -17.49 0.84
N ARG A 153 4.23 -18.52 1.19
CA ARG A 153 4.48 -19.38 2.35
C ARG A 153 5.70 -20.27 2.08
N PRO A 154 6.76 -20.22 2.91
CA PRO A 154 7.90 -21.11 2.74
C PRO A 154 7.55 -22.53 3.22
N ARG A 155 8.05 -23.54 2.50
CA ARG A 155 7.98 -24.96 2.92
C ARG A 155 9.18 -25.25 3.82
N LEU A 156 8.91 -25.43 5.11
CA LEU A 156 9.92 -25.56 6.16
C LEU A 156 9.58 -26.71 7.10
N THR A 157 10.61 -27.46 7.51
CA THR A 157 10.50 -28.44 8.61
C THR A 157 10.37 -27.74 9.96
N ARG A 158 10.05 -28.48 11.03
CA ARG A 158 9.91 -27.89 12.36
C ARG A 158 11.23 -27.33 12.90
N ALA A 159 12.32 -28.08 12.76
CA ALA A 159 13.66 -27.65 13.14
C ALA A 159 14.07 -26.35 12.42
N GLU A 160 13.83 -26.26 11.11
CA GLU A 160 14.14 -25.04 10.34
C GLU A 160 13.34 -23.83 10.83
N LYS A 161 12.05 -24.01 11.17
CA LYS A 161 11.21 -22.93 11.71
C LYS A 161 11.74 -22.42 13.04
N ASP A 162 12.19 -23.32 13.92
CA ASP A 162 12.71 -22.96 15.24
C ASP A 162 14.02 -22.18 15.10
N THR A 163 14.93 -22.59 14.20
CA THR A 163 16.16 -21.84 13.86
C THR A 163 15.87 -20.43 13.35
N ILE A 164 14.94 -20.28 12.39
CA ILE A 164 14.56 -18.97 11.83
C ILE A 164 13.88 -18.09 12.89
N LYS A 165 13.07 -18.69 13.77
CA LYS A 165 12.44 -17.98 14.89
C LYS A 165 13.47 -17.45 15.88
N GLY A 166 14.57 -18.19 16.09
CA GLY A 166 15.74 -17.76 16.86
C GLY A 166 16.63 -16.72 16.15
N GLY A 167 16.32 -16.34 14.91
CA GLY A 167 17.12 -15.38 14.13
C GLY A 167 18.31 -16.00 13.39
N GLY A 168 18.47 -17.33 13.44
CA GLY A 168 19.50 -18.05 12.71
C GLY A 168 19.07 -18.44 11.30
N THR A 169 20.04 -18.80 10.47
CA THR A 169 19.81 -19.46 9.18
C THR A 169 20.22 -20.93 9.29
N PRO A 170 19.41 -21.90 8.84
CA PRO A 170 19.81 -23.31 8.88
C PRO A 170 21.10 -23.55 8.07
N ALA A 171 22.09 -24.20 8.70
CA ALA A 171 23.40 -24.46 8.09
C ALA A 171 23.33 -25.40 6.87
N GLU A 172 22.36 -26.32 6.89
CA GLU A 172 22.10 -27.29 5.83
C GLU A 172 21.65 -26.67 4.49
N TRP A 173 21.34 -25.37 4.46
CA TRP A 173 20.79 -24.73 3.27
C TRP A 173 21.86 -24.36 2.25
N SER A 174 21.67 -24.83 1.02
CA SER A 174 22.44 -24.34 -0.12
C SER A 174 22.23 -22.84 -0.36
N PRO A 175 23.18 -22.13 -0.99
CA PRO A 175 23.02 -20.73 -1.38
C PRO A 175 21.73 -20.48 -2.18
N ALA A 176 21.38 -21.38 -3.10
CA ALA A 176 20.16 -21.29 -3.90
C ALA A 176 18.89 -21.37 -3.03
N ARG A 177 18.85 -22.27 -2.04
CA ARG A 177 17.71 -22.39 -1.13
C ARG A 177 17.57 -21.15 -0.26
N ARG A 178 18.68 -20.61 0.28
CA ARG A 178 18.69 -19.35 1.05
C ARG A 178 18.08 -18.19 0.25
N ALA A 179 18.41 -18.08 -1.04
CA ALA A 179 17.89 -17.02 -1.89
C ALA A 179 16.39 -17.14 -2.23
N GLN A 180 15.79 -18.33 -2.10
CA GLN A 180 14.38 -18.61 -2.46
C GLN A 180 13.41 -18.60 -1.27
N ILE A 181 13.93 -18.60 -0.03
CA ILE A 181 13.11 -18.67 1.18
C ILE A 181 13.08 -17.32 1.87
N ASP A 182 11.87 -16.85 2.17
CA ASP A 182 11.67 -15.65 2.97
C ASP A 182 11.87 -15.96 4.46
N THR A 183 12.99 -15.48 4.99
CA THR A 183 13.37 -15.57 6.41
C THR A 183 12.94 -14.36 7.24
N ASP A 184 12.36 -13.32 6.62
CA ASP A 184 11.93 -12.09 7.30
C ASP A 184 10.42 -12.12 7.59
N GLY A 185 9.64 -12.70 6.70
CA GLY A 185 8.21 -12.93 6.91
C GLY A 185 7.92 -13.77 8.16
N ARG A 186 6.81 -13.49 8.85
CA ARG A 186 6.39 -14.25 10.04
C ARG A 186 4.92 -14.64 9.96
N TRP A 187 4.56 -15.69 10.69
CA TRP A 187 3.17 -16.14 10.82
C TRP A 187 2.40 -15.30 11.83
N THR A 188 1.13 -15.06 11.54
CA THR A 188 0.17 -14.47 12.46
C THR A 188 -1.17 -15.17 12.33
N ILE A 189 -2.04 -15.01 13.33
CA ILE A 189 -3.39 -15.57 13.30
C ILE A 189 -4.36 -14.41 13.07
N LYS A 190 -5.02 -14.42 11.92
CA LYS A 190 -6.11 -13.50 11.65
C LYS A 190 -7.39 -14.10 12.21
N ARG A 191 -7.95 -13.45 13.22
CA ARG A 191 -9.24 -13.82 13.79
C ARG A 191 -10.34 -13.02 13.13
N GLY A 192 -11.35 -13.70 12.63
CA GLY A 192 -12.52 -13.12 12.01
C GLY A 192 -13.79 -13.79 12.52
N LYS A 193 -14.93 -13.20 12.22
CA LYS A 193 -16.22 -13.83 12.48
C LYS A 193 -16.81 -14.29 11.16
N LYS A 194 -17.40 -15.48 11.14
CA LYS A 194 -18.15 -15.93 9.96
C LYS A 194 -19.31 -14.96 9.70
N ARG A 195 -19.46 -14.50 8.46
CA ARG A 195 -20.63 -13.71 8.05
C ARG A 195 -21.79 -14.69 7.90
N GLU A 196 -22.82 -14.56 8.73
CA GLU A 196 -24.03 -15.36 8.60
C GLU A 196 -24.92 -14.78 7.49
N THR A 197 -25.58 -15.67 6.75
CA THR A 197 -26.79 -15.34 5.99
C THR A 197 -27.83 -14.83 7.00
N PRO A 198 -28.64 -13.79 6.70
CA PRO A 198 -29.65 -13.33 7.63
C PRO A 198 -30.52 -14.51 8.09
N PRO A 199 -30.73 -14.71 9.40
CA PRO A 199 -31.63 -15.75 9.87
C PRO A 199 -33.04 -15.48 9.32
N GLU A 200 -33.78 -16.54 8.98
CA GLU A 200 -35.20 -16.43 8.70
C GLU A 200 -35.93 -15.75 9.87
N PRO A 201 -37.03 -15.02 9.61
CA PRO A 201 -37.78 -14.35 10.68
C PRO A 201 -38.19 -15.35 11.77
N GLY A 202 -37.62 -15.21 12.97
CA GLY A 202 -37.90 -16.07 14.13
C GLY A 202 -36.77 -17.03 14.54
N ALA A 203 -35.70 -17.18 13.75
CA ALA A 203 -34.58 -18.03 14.14
C ALA A 203 -33.65 -17.35 15.17
N GLN A 204 -33.31 -18.09 16.24
CA GLN A 204 -32.34 -17.63 17.25
C GLN A 204 -30.97 -17.41 16.61
N ARG A 205 -30.37 -16.24 16.85
CA ARG A 205 -28.99 -15.94 16.41
C ARG A 205 -28.03 -16.90 17.12
N GLN A 206 -27.47 -17.84 16.38
CA GLN A 206 -26.41 -18.72 16.90
C GLN A 206 -25.17 -17.89 17.24
N ALA A 207 -24.38 -18.38 18.20
CA ALA A 207 -23.14 -17.72 18.57
C ALA A 207 -22.16 -17.74 17.38
N GLN A 208 -21.77 -16.55 16.92
CA GLN A 208 -20.84 -16.38 15.79
C GLN A 208 -19.54 -17.16 16.04
N GLN A 209 -19.30 -18.20 15.23
CA GLN A 209 -18.04 -18.95 15.27
C GLN A 209 -16.87 -18.05 14.86
N GLU A 210 -15.85 -18.00 15.71
CA GLU A 210 -14.60 -17.28 15.43
C GLU A 210 -13.73 -18.14 14.52
N ILE A 211 -13.38 -17.60 13.35
CA ILE A 211 -12.48 -18.23 12.40
C ILE A 211 -11.07 -17.70 12.66
N ALA A 212 -10.14 -18.59 12.98
CA ALA A 212 -8.72 -18.29 13.09
C ALA A 212 -8.00 -18.79 11.83
N VAL A 213 -7.59 -17.86 10.96
CA VAL A 213 -6.85 -18.19 9.73
C VAL A 213 -5.37 -17.83 9.92
N PRO A 214 -4.45 -18.81 9.84
CA PRO A 214 -3.02 -18.52 9.86
C PRO A 214 -2.62 -17.82 8.55
N MET A 215 -1.90 -16.71 8.67
CA MET A 215 -1.37 -15.95 7.55
C MET A 215 0.13 -15.75 7.70
N PHE A 216 0.88 -15.98 6.63
CA PHE A 216 2.30 -15.66 6.54
C PHE A 216 2.50 -14.39 5.73
N GLY A 217 3.34 -13.48 6.20
CA GLY A 217 3.75 -12.32 5.43
C GLY A 217 4.12 -11.12 6.30
N TYR A 218 3.62 -9.96 5.89
CA TYR A 218 3.97 -8.66 6.43
C TYR A 218 2.72 -7.90 6.88
N LYS A 219 2.92 -6.83 7.64
CA LYS A 219 1.88 -5.89 8.04
C LYS A 219 2.20 -4.52 7.46
N ASN A 220 1.19 -3.92 6.83
CA ASN A 220 1.17 -2.50 6.51
C ASN A 220 0.45 -1.79 7.66
N HIS A 221 1.21 -1.04 8.46
CA HIS A 221 0.65 -0.17 9.49
C HIS A 221 0.52 1.21 8.88
N VAL A 222 -0.66 1.82 8.97
CA VAL A 222 -0.95 3.11 8.32
C VAL A 222 -1.52 4.10 9.33
N GLY A 223 -1.08 5.35 9.22
CA GLY A 223 -1.70 6.52 9.81
C GLY A 223 -2.33 7.34 8.69
N ILE A 224 -3.65 7.47 8.69
CA ILE A 224 -4.39 8.26 7.69
C ILE A 224 -4.97 9.53 8.28
N ASP A 225 -5.11 10.56 7.46
CA ASP A 225 -5.89 11.74 7.85
C ASP A 225 -7.41 11.44 7.77
N ARG A 226 -8.18 11.88 8.76
CA ARG A 226 -9.62 11.60 8.81
C ARG A 226 -10.41 12.38 7.75
N GLY A 227 -9.93 13.55 7.34
CA GLY A 227 -10.67 14.50 6.50
C GLY A 227 -10.74 14.04 5.04
N HIS A 228 -9.56 13.96 4.43
CA HIS A 228 -9.35 13.59 3.04
C HIS A 228 -9.14 12.08 2.87
N GLY A 229 -8.64 11.38 3.90
CA GLY A 229 -8.41 9.94 3.84
C GLY A 229 -7.13 9.53 3.13
N PHE A 230 -6.11 10.40 3.07
CA PHE A 230 -4.80 10.01 2.56
C PHE A 230 -4.02 9.26 3.62
N VAL A 231 -3.20 8.31 3.18
CA VAL A 231 -2.13 7.76 4.01
C VAL A 231 -1.07 8.85 4.19
N ARG A 232 -0.77 9.20 5.45
CA ARG A 232 0.21 10.24 5.83
C ARG A 232 1.48 9.64 6.41
N ARG A 233 1.34 8.50 7.08
CA ARG A 233 2.45 7.75 7.66
C ARG A 233 2.18 6.28 7.42
N PHE A 234 3.24 5.51 7.23
CA PHE A 234 3.15 4.06 7.24
C PHE A 234 4.42 3.46 7.84
N ALA A 235 4.32 2.21 8.28
CA ALA A 235 5.44 1.39 8.68
C ALA A 235 5.18 -0.04 8.23
N VAL A 236 6.23 -0.76 7.83
CA VAL A 236 6.13 -2.14 7.38
C VAL A 236 6.90 -3.04 8.34
N THR A 237 6.25 -4.11 8.79
CA THR A 237 6.87 -5.09 9.68
C THR A 237 6.51 -6.51 9.24
N HIS A 238 7.20 -7.52 9.78
CA HIS A 238 6.72 -8.89 9.67
C HIS A 238 5.33 -9.04 10.34
N ALA A 239 4.52 -10.02 9.92
CA ALA A 239 3.11 -10.09 10.34
C ALA A 239 2.89 -10.43 11.83
N ALA A 240 3.86 -11.07 12.49
CA ALA A 240 3.79 -11.36 13.93
C ALA A 240 4.02 -10.12 14.83
N ARG A 241 4.44 -8.97 14.28
CA ARG A 241 4.76 -7.79 15.09
C ARG A 241 3.48 -7.23 15.73
N HIS A 242 3.61 -6.76 16.97
CA HIS A 242 2.51 -6.15 17.70
C HIS A 242 2.21 -4.73 17.20
N ASP A 243 0.96 -4.50 16.80
CA ASP A 243 0.50 -3.26 16.15
C ASP A 243 0.69 -2.06 17.07
N GLY A 244 0.33 -2.20 18.35
CA GLY A 244 0.47 -1.14 19.34
C GLY A 244 1.89 -0.58 19.47
N ALA A 245 2.94 -1.36 19.19
CA ALA A 245 4.32 -0.89 19.27
C ALA A 245 4.71 0.06 18.13
N GLN A 246 3.90 0.12 17.05
CA GLN A 246 4.19 0.94 15.88
C GLN A 246 3.57 2.33 15.95
N LEU A 247 2.74 2.63 16.97
CA LEU A 247 1.98 3.88 17.07
C LEU A 247 2.86 5.13 16.82
N GLY A 248 4.03 5.20 17.45
CA GLY A 248 4.89 6.38 17.38
C GLY A 248 5.38 6.73 15.97
N ALA A 249 5.55 5.72 15.10
CA ALA A 249 5.95 5.91 13.70
C ALA A 249 4.79 6.38 12.81
N LEU A 250 3.55 6.08 13.23
CA LEU A 250 2.31 6.33 12.49
C LEU A 250 1.68 7.68 12.83
N LEU A 251 2.16 8.34 13.88
CA LEU A 251 1.67 9.66 14.26
C LEU A 251 2.21 10.73 13.32
N ASP A 252 1.29 11.41 12.62
CA ASP A 252 1.60 12.58 11.82
C ASP A 252 1.74 13.80 12.74
N ARG A 253 2.89 14.48 12.65
CA ARG A 253 3.21 15.68 13.46
C ARG A 253 2.59 16.93 12.88
N ASP A 254 2.28 16.91 11.58
CA ASP A 254 1.72 18.06 10.86
C ASP A 254 0.18 18.03 10.84
N ASN A 255 -0.42 17.08 11.57
CA ASN A 255 -1.86 17.02 11.75
C ASN A 255 -2.31 18.06 12.78
N LEU A 256 -3.18 18.97 12.37
CA LEU A 256 -3.61 20.11 13.19
C LEU A 256 -4.61 19.73 14.29
N ALA A 257 -5.15 18.51 14.26
CA ALA A 257 -6.11 18.04 15.24
C ALA A 257 -5.53 16.97 16.15
N SER A 258 -5.86 17.06 17.44
CA SER A 258 -5.27 16.23 18.49
C SER A 258 -5.81 14.79 18.54
N ALA A 259 -6.97 14.52 17.94
CA ALA A 259 -7.64 13.24 18.09
C ALA A 259 -6.98 12.10 17.28
N VAL A 260 -6.69 10.98 17.97
CA VAL A 260 -6.11 9.76 17.38
C VAL A 260 -7.03 8.57 17.60
N TRP A 261 -7.60 8.02 16.52
CA TRP A 261 -8.44 6.83 16.57
C TRP A 261 -7.65 5.57 16.24
N ALA A 262 -7.79 4.54 17.07
CA ALA A 262 -7.14 3.25 16.84
C ALA A 262 -7.93 2.12 17.52
N ASP A 263 -7.52 0.89 17.24
CA ASP A 263 -8.10 -0.30 17.87
C ASP A 263 -7.71 -0.45 19.35
N THR A 264 -8.12 -1.57 19.94
CA THR A 264 -7.83 -1.89 21.34
C THR A 264 -6.35 -2.28 21.54
N ALA A 265 -5.68 -2.86 20.54
CA ALA A 265 -4.27 -3.26 20.60
C ALA A 265 -3.33 -2.05 20.73
N TYR A 266 -3.74 -0.87 20.27
CA TYR A 266 -2.99 0.38 20.49
C TYR A 266 -3.15 0.97 21.90
N ARG A 267 -4.07 0.46 22.74
CA ARG A 267 -4.37 1.02 24.08
C ARG A 267 -3.44 0.50 25.19
N SER A 268 -2.13 0.67 25.02
CA SER A 268 -1.15 0.41 26.08
C SER A 268 -0.89 1.65 26.94
N LYS A 269 -0.41 1.47 28.19
CA LYS A 269 -0.01 2.60 29.04
C LYS A 269 1.05 3.46 28.37
N ALA A 270 2.07 2.83 27.76
CA ALA A 270 3.13 3.52 27.03
C ALA A 270 2.58 4.39 25.89
N ASN A 271 1.59 3.90 25.14
CA ASN A 271 0.97 4.66 24.05
C ASN A 271 0.12 5.83 24.58
N LEU A 272 -0.61 5.65 25.67
CA LEU A 272 -1.36 6.74 26.29
C LEU A 272 -0.42 7.85 26.79
N HIS A 273 0.70 7.49 27.43
CA HIS A 273 1.73 8.46 27.83
C HIS A 273 2.40 9.13 26.63
N LEU A 274 2.65 8.39 25.54
CA LEU A 274 3.19 8.96 24.30
C LEU A 274 2.25 10.03 23.71
N LEU A 275 0.95 9.75 23.68
CA LEU A 275 -0.05 10.70 23.18
C LEU A 275 -0.14 11.93 24.08
N ASP A 276 -0.20 11.71 25.39
CA ASP A 276 -0.25 12.79 26.39
C ASP A 276 0.93 13.75 26.26
N ARG A 277 2.17 13.23 26.20
CA ARG A 277 3.39 14.03 25.96
C ARG A 277 3.40 14.80 24.65
N ARG A 278 2.59 14.39 23.66
CA ARG A 278 2.47 15.06 22.35
C ARG A 278 1.22 15.95 22.25
N GLY A 279 0.46 16.13 23.33
CA GLY A 279 -0.79 16.90 23.31
C GLY A 279 -1.91 16.24 22.49
N LEU A 280 -1.87 14.92 22.32
CA LEU A 280 -2.81 14.16 21.50
C LEU A 280 -3.86 13.44 22.36
N VAL A 281 -5.09 13.35 21.85
CA VAL A 281 -6.25 12.77 22.55
C VAL A 281 -6.58 11.37 22.02
N ALA A 282 -6.49 10.37 22.91
CA ALA A 282 -6.70 8.96 22.57
C ALA A 282 -8.19 8.60 22.37
N GLN A 283 -8.59 8.42 21.12
CA GLN A 283 -9.89 7.88 20.70
C GLN A 283 -9.84 6.37 20.41
N PHE A 284 -9.13 5.61 21.25
CA PHE A 284 -8.93 4.16 21.11
C PHE A 284 -10.11 3.32 21.59
N GLN A 285 -10.39 2.20 20.93
CA GLN A 285 -11.40 1.26 21.41
C GLN A 285 -11.03 0.66 22.78
N ARG A 286 -12.06 0.30 23.54
CA ARG A 286 -11.91 -0.34 24.86
C ARG A 286 -12.24 -1.82 24.78
N ALA A 287 -11.41 -2.65 25.42
CA ALA A 287 -11.60 -4.09 25.51
C ALA A 287 -12.88 -4.44 26.29
N LYS A 288 -13.50 -5.57 25.93
CA LYS A 288 -14.56 -6.18 26.75
C LYS A 288 -13.94 -6.67 28.08
N PRO A 289 -14.54 -6.36 29.23
CA PRO A 289 -14.08 -6.92 30.50
C PRO A 289 -14.17 -8.45 30.51
N ARG A 290 -13.20 -9.13 31.13
CA ARG A 290 -13.17 -10.59 31.20
C ARG A 290 -14.36 -11.10 32.03
N GLY A 291 -15.07 -12.10 31.52
CA GLY A 291 -16.19 -12.74 32.22
C GLY A 291 -17.45 -11.89 32.39
N ARG A 292 -17.50 -10.67 31.86
CA ARG A 292 -18.67 -9.77 31.97
C ARG A 292 -19.11 -9.25 30.60
N PRO A 293 -20.40 -8.93 30.42
CA PRO A 293 -20.86 -8.26 29.19
C PRO A 293 -20.20 -6.88 29.05
N MET A 294 -20.14 -6.39 27.82
CA MET A 294 -19.66 -5.03 27.56
C MET A 294 -20.65 -4.02 28.16
N PRO A 295 -20.23 -3.10 29.04
CA PRO A 295 -21.13 -2.07 29.55
C PRO A 295 -21.71 -1.23 28.41
N ALA A 296 -23.00 -0.91 28.48
CA ALA A 296 -23.73 -0.25 27.38
C ALA A 296 -23.10 1.09 26.96
N HIS A 297 -22.61 1.88 27.91
CA HIS A 297 -21.95 3.15 27.61
C HIS A 297 -20.60 2.95 26.86
N ILE A 298 -19.85 1.89 27.17
CA ILE A 298 -18.61 1.53 26.46
C ILE A 298 -18.95 1.01 25.06
N ALA A 299 -19.98 0.19 24.92
CA ALA A 299 -20.44 -0.31 23.63
C ALA A 299 -20.82 0.85 22.69
N ARG A 300 -21.60 1.82 23.18
CA ARG A 300 -21.94 3.05 22.42
C ARG A 300 -20.68 3.85 22.04
N GLY A 301 -19.76 4.07 22.99
CA GLY A 301 -18.51 4.78 22.71
C GLY A 301 -17.63 4.06 21.66
N ASN A 302 -17.52 2.73 21.73
CA ASN A 302 -16.81 1.92 20.76
C ASN A 302 -17.49 1.96 19.37
N ALA A 303 -18.82 2.00 19.30
CA ALA A 303 -19.55 2.14 18.05
C ALA A 303 -19.25 3.47 17.36
N THR A 304 -19.24 4.59 18.11
CA THR A 304 -18.86 5.90 17.57
C THR A 304 -17.41 5.91 17.07
N ARG A 305 -16.47 5.33 17.83
CA ARG A 305 -15.06 5.21 17.43
C ARG A 305 -14.90 4.31 16.19
N ALA A 306 -15.63 3.20 16.12
CA ALA A 306 -15.61 2.28 14.99
C ALA A 306 -16.11 2.93 13.70
N ARG A 307 -17.19 3.73 13.77
CA ARG A 307 -17.73 4.47 12.62
C ARG A 307 -16.69 5.42 12.03
N ILE A 308 -15.89 6.08 12.86
CA ILE A 308 -14.80 6.96 12.39
C ILE A 308 -13.66 6.13 11.80
N ARG A 309 -13.24 5.07 12.51
CA ARG A 309 -12.15 4.18 12.06
C ARG A 309 -12.43 3.52 10.72
N ALA A 310 -13.69 3.21 10.42
CA ALA A 310 -14.10 2.56 9.16
C ALA A 310 -13.61 3.29 7.90
N LYS A 311 -13.22 4.57 7.98
CA LYS A 311 -12.58 5.29 6.87
C LYS A 311 -11.26 4.64 6.41
N VAL A 312 -10.48 4.03 7.31
CA VAL A 312 -9.23 3.34 6.96
C VAL A 312 -9.46 2.09 6.11
N GLU A 313 -10.65 1.50 6.21
CA GLU A 313 -11.01 0.34 5.38
C GLU A 313 -11.04 0.66 3.89
N HIS A 314 -11.16 1.93 3.49
CA HIS A 314 -11.01 2.29 2.08
C HIS A 314 -9.58 2.06 1.56
N VAL A 315 -8.57 2.31 2.40
CA VAL A 315 -7.16 2.04 2.09
C VAL A 315 -6.98 0.54 1.94
N PHE A 316 -7.40 -0.22 2.95
CA PHE A 316 -7.24 -1.67 2.97
C PHE A 316 -8.08 -2.38 1.90
N ALA A 317 -9.24 -1.84 1.55
CA ALA A 317 -10.04 -2.34 0.44
C ALA A 317 -9.35 -2.08 -0.90
N ALA A 318 -8.70 -0.92 -1.08
CA ALA A 318 -7.92 -0.67 -2.29
C ALA A 318 -6.75 -1.66 -2.38
N GLU A 319 -5.97 -1.83 -1.31
CA GLU A 319 -4.86 -2.78 -1.28
C GLU A 319 -5.31 -4.22 -1.56
N LYS A 320 -6.37 -4.69 -0.90
CA LYS A 320 -6.79 -6.10 -0.99
C LYS A 320 -7.64 -6.43 -2.21
N ARG A 321 -8.43 -5.48 -2.72
CA ARG A 321 -9.40 -5.76 -3.79
C ARG A 321 -9.03 -5.11 -5.11
N ARG A 322 -8.55 -3.86 -5.09
CA ARG A 322 -8.21 -3.15 -6.33
C ARG A 322 -6.80 -3.49 -6.80
N PHE A 323 -5.84 -3.54 -5.88
CA PHE A 323 -4.44 -3.85 -6.19
C PHE A 323 -4.09 -5.32 -6.02
N ASP A 324 -5.00 -6.13 -5.45
CA ASP A 324 -4.77 -7.54 -5.11
C ASP A 324 -3.37 -7.76 -4.51
N LEU A 325 -3.06 -6.93 -3.50
CA LEU A 325 -1.70 -6.77 -3.02
C LEU A 325 -1.22 -8.06 -2.34
N VAL A 326 -0.23 -8.69 -2.96
CA VAL A 326 0.47 -9.86 -2.43
C VAL A 326 1.98 -9.68 -2.54
N ILE A 327 2.72 -10.11 -1.52
CA ILE A 327 4.18 -10.07 -1.50
C ILE A 327 4.74 -11.32 -2.16
N ARG A 328 5.27 -11.13 -3.37
CA ARG A 328 5.97 -12.18 -4.14
C ARG A 328 7.50 -12.06 -4.03
N THR A 329 7.98 -10.93 -3.49
CA THR A 329 9.39 -10.67 -3.26
C THR A 329 9.85 -11.27 -1.93
N ILE A 330 11.15 -11.49 -1.81
CA ILE A 330 11.78 -12.05 -0.62
C ILE A 330 12.48 -10.94 0.15
N GLY A 331 12.24 -10.90 1.45
CA GLY A 331 12.87 -9.99 2.39
C GLY A 331 12.09 -8.69 2.65
N LEU A 332 12.30 -8.15 3.85
CA LEU A 332 11.56 -7.00 4.38
C LEU A 332 11.75 -5.74 3.53
N ALA A 333 12.94 -5.49 3.00
CA ALA A 333 13.22 -4.29 2.20
C ALA A 333 12.38 -4.25 0.91
N ARG A 334 12.30 -5.38 0.19
CA ARG A 334 11.49 -5.48 -1.03
C ARG A 334 9.99 -5.51 -0.73
N ALA A 335 9.58 -6.13 0.37
CA ALA A 335 8.20 -6.08 0.84
C ALA A 335 7.78 -4.64 1.18
N THR A 336 8.67 -3.89 1.85
CA THR A 336 8.48 -2.48 2.20
C THR A 336 8.31 -1.63 0.96
N ALA A 337 9.19 -1.76 -0.03
CA ALA A 337 9.06 -1.06 -1.30
C ALA A 337 7.72 -1.32 -2.00
N LYS A 338 7.27 -2.59 -2.04
CA LYS A 338 5.99 -2.95 -2.66
C LYS A 338 4.80 -2.35 -1.93
N ILE A 339 4.82 -2.35 -0.60
CA ILE A 339 3.76 -1.75 0.23
C ILE A 339 3.78 -0.22 0.16
N ALA A 340 4.95 0.40 0.20
CA ALA A 340 5.11 1.84 0.06
C ALA A 340 4.55 2.33 -1.29
N LEU A 341 4.84 1.60 -2.36
CA LEU A 341 4.29 1.89 -3.68
C LEU A 341 2.77 1.70 -3.75
N ALA A 342 2.21 0.70 -3.06
CA ALA A 342 0.76 0.51 -2.93
C ALA A 342 0.09 1.66 -2.16
N ASN A 343 0.70 2.11 -1.05
CA ASN A 343 0.24 3.26 -0.29
C ASN A 343 0.25 4.54 -1.14
N LEU A 344 1.32 4.72 -1.93
CA LEU A 344 1.47 5.87 -2.82
C LEU A 344 0.46 5.82 -3.99
N ALA A 345 0.28 4.65 -4.62
CA ALA A 345 -0.73 4.43 -5.66
C ALA A 345 -2.15 4.65 -5.12
N TYR A 346 -2.43 4.21 -3.88
CA TYR A 346 -3.68 4.54 -3.21
C TYR A 346 -3.86 6.05 -3.13
N ASN A 347 -2.87 6.78 -2.61
CA ASN A 347 -2.93 8.23 -2.49
C ASN A 347 -3.12 8.93 -3.85
N PHE A 348 -2.48 8.46 -4.92
CA PHE A 348 -2.71 8.97 -6.28
C PHE A 348 -4.17 8.81 -6.72
N THR A 349 -4.73 7.60 -6.56
CA THR A 349 -6.13 7.35 -6.93
C THR A 349 -7.10 8.11 -6.02
N ARG A 350 -6.74 8.33 -4.76
CA ARG A 350 -7.53 9.11 -3.80
C ARG A 350 -7.57 10.58 -4.17
N LEU A 351 -6.42 11.15 -4.57
CA LEU A 351 -6.32 12.52 -5.04
C LEU A 351 -7.13 12.70 -6.33
N ALA A 352 -6.96 11.79 -7.29
CA ALA A 352 -7.73 11.79 -8.53
C ALA A 352 -9.23 11.76 -8.26
N TRP A 353 -9.68 10.94 -7.30
CA TRP A 353 -11.08 10.88 -6.88
C TRP A 353 -11.56 12.19 -6.23
N LEU A 354 -10.79 12.77 -5.31
CA LEU A 354 -11.14 14.03 -4.65
C LEU A 354 -11.25 15.19 -5.65
N GLN A 355 -10.34 15.30 -6.62
CA GLN A 355 -10.35 16.39 -7.60
C GLN A 355 -11.45 16.30 -8.66
N GLY A 356 -12.03 15.13 -8.88
CA GLY A 356 -13.20 15.01 -9.77
C GLY A 356 -14.51 14.76 -9.03
N ARG A 357 -14.54 14.99 -7.71
CA ARG A 357 -15.78 15.38 -7.06
C ARG A 357 -15.93 16.87 -7.32
N ASN A 358 -16.88 17.26 -8.16
CA ASN A 358 -17.32 18.66 -8.16
C ASN A 358 -17.62 19.05 -6.71
N ALA A 359 -17.18 20.23 -6.28
CA ALA A 359 -17.53 20.76 -4.97
C ALA A 359 -19.06 20.65 -4.80
N PRO A 360 -19.58 20.28 -3.62
CA PRO A 360 -21.02 20.37 -3.40
C PRO A 360 -21.43 21.81 -3.70
N ALA A 361 -22.36 21.96 -4.65
CA ALA A 361 -22.96 23.23 -5.03
C ALA A 361 -23.64 23.90 -3.82
#